data_AF-A0A7S3FDH8-F1
#
_entry.id   AF-A0A7S3FDH8-F1
#
_cell.length_a   1.000
_cell.length_b   1.000
_cell.length_c   1.000
_cell.angle_alpha   90.00
_cell.angle_beta   90.00
_cell.angle_gamma   90.00
#
_symmetry.space_group_name_H-M   'P 1'
#
loop_
_entity.id
_entity.type
_entity.pdbx_description
1 polymer ?
#
loop_
_entity_poly.entity_id
_entity_poly.type
_entity_poly.pdbx_seq_one_letter_code
_entity_poly.pdbx_strand_id
1 'polypeptide(L)'
;MGCNKSKLDGASQQRVDGFEEFIEPDSIFQCLETGHTRLVKMRYLLKLAKEGAILPRRQDLPEEAFLSVKELKKMYQNSLSRYGKGTKAGQGEHMLPVVAISACWLTPSHPDPKGQQLKTVAKMLDRESAKYLQFFPYVGVFWDWVSLYQPDAEGIRTEEEEGAYNIALHETMALWYAHQGTTVYRVTELPEGASRPVGYDNSGWTTFERCCTEQIKKFHTLDAWWILVRDLAKDAGDETFRRWPTGPDDFDELIERKQFTKKSDKDAVKALYRTMSMKQLSGVQKLAFHGMPSPTLEDMTRFGRCLNICQELTSLGLGGVSMNGQCLAAMLEQLQDGSLTKLEHFALGTNNIGNEGMKALGKAISRALFANVKRLYMNNNNIGSEGVEVFAAAVAETEGNKLDTLEELRIANNKITDDGLNAFSKALNEGALSSIKLIVIGSNAYSTGAKAAFKLACKQRKIEAKSDFFHEL
;
A
#
# COMPACT_ATOMS: atom_id res chain seq x y z
N MET A 1 -18.44 -35.03 -29.98
CA MET A 1 -17.93 -33.68 -30.27
C MET A 1 -17.40 -33.11 -28.96
N GLY A 2 -16.11 -33.31 -28.71
CA GLY A 2 -15.44 -32.92 -27.47
C GLY A 2 -15.13 -31.43 -27.48
N CYS A 3 -15.53 -30.74 -26.41
CA CYS A 3 -15.23 -29.32 -26.20
C CYS A 3 -13.82 -29.20 -25.60
N ASN A 4 -12.95 -28.49 -26.30
CA ASN A 4 -11.56 -28.24 -25.94
C ASN A 4 -11.47 -27.45 -24.62
N LYS A 5 -11.00 -28.14 -23.56
CA LYS A 5 -10.24 -27.52 -22.48
C LYS A 5 -8.76 -27.76 -22.78
N SER A 6 -8.03 -26.74 -23.23
CA SER A 6 -6.57 -26.66 -23.06
C SER A 6 -6.04 -25.29 -23.47
N LYS A 7 -5.02 -24.84 -22.73
CA LYS A 7 -4.22 -23.61 -22.86
C LYS A 7 -4.68 -22.39 -22.05
N LEU A 8 -4.63 -22.55 -20.73
CA LEU A 8 -3.99 -21.57 -19.86
C LEU A 8 -2.73 -22.24 -19.31
N ASP A 9 -1.71 -22.35 -20.15
CA ASP A 9 -0.39 -22.79 -19.73
C ASP A 9 0.26 -21.64 -18.95
N GLY A 10 0.85 -21.98 -17.81
CA GLY A 10 1.38 -21.06 -16.82
C GLY A 10 2.32 -20.02 -17.42
N ALA A 11 1.98 -18.75 -17.22
CA ALA A 11 2.99 -17.70 -17.22
C ALA A 11 3.92 -17.99 -16.04
N SER A 12 5.11 -18.49 -16.34
CA SER A 12 6.23 -18.48 -15.41
C SER A 12 6.36 -17.05 -14.87
N GLN A 13 5.98 -16.86 -13.61
CA GLN A 13 6.06 -15.60 -12.88
C GLN A 13 7.54 -15.25 -12.69
N GLN A 14 8.14 -14.63 -13.71
CA GLN A 14 9.47 -14.08 -13.64
C GLN A 14 9.48 -12.90 -12.68
N ARG A 15 10.49 -12.84 -11.81
CA ARG A 15 10.77 -11.69 -10.95
C ARG A 15 10.96 -10.47 -11.85
N VAL A 16 10.15 -9.45 -11.65
CA VAL A 16 10.37 -8.14 -12.27
C VAL A 16 11.34 -7.37 -11.38
N ASP A 17 12.56 -7.15 -11.86
CA ASP A 17 13.56 -6.31 -11.20
C ASP A 17 13.13 -4.83 -11.22
N GLY A 18 13.54 -4.06 -10.20
CA GLY A 18 13.23 -2.63 -10.09
C GLY A 18 12.28 -2.26 -8.96
N PHE A 19 12.10 -3.11 -7.94
CA PHE A 19 11.39 -2.74 -6.72
C PHE A 19 12.08 -1.58 -6.00
N GLU A 20 13.42 -1.60 -5.98
CA GLU A 20 14.31 -0.60 -5.38
C GLU A 20 14.03 0.80 -5.93
N GLU A 21 13.60 0.91 -7.19
CA GLU A 21 13.20 2.17 -7.82
C GLU A 21 12.15 2.94 -7.01
N PHE A 22 11.25 2.26 -6.30
CA PHE A 22 10.15 2.89 -5.58
C PHE A 22 10.37 2.99 -4.07
N ILE A 23 11.54 2.56 -3.57
CA ILE A 23 11.85 2.59 -2.13
C ILE A 23 13.17 3.28 -1.81
N GLU A 24 14.16 3.20 -2.71
CA GLU A 24 15.48 3.77 -2.50
C GLU A 24 15.54 5.22 -2.98
N PRO A 25 15.95 6.18 -2.13
CA PRO A 25 16.13 7.59 -2.49
C PRO A 25 16.99 7.86 -3.72
N ASP A 26 17.92 6.95 -4.02
CA ASP A 26 18.81 7.07 -5.16
C ASP A 26 18.05 7.12 -6.50
N SER A 27 16.88 6.49 -6.62
CA SER A 27 16.07 6.58 -7.84
C SER A 27 15.56 8.01 -8.09
N ILE A 28 15.12 8.71 -7.03
CA ILE A 28 14.71 10.12 -7.10
C ILE A 28 15.91 10.98 -7.45
N PHE A 29 17.08 10.71 -6.88
CA PHE A 29 18.28 11.47 -7.17
C PHE A 29 18.73 11.31 -8.62
N GLN A 30 18.80 10.07 -9.10
CA GLN A 30 19.17 9.74 -10.48
C GLN A 30 18.18 10.38 -11.47
N CYS A 31 16.89 10.30 -11.19
CA CYS A 31 15.86 10.96 -11.99
C CYS A 31 16.11 12.48 -12.11
N LEU A 32 16.40 13.16 -11.00
CA LEU A 32 16.67 14.60 -11.01
C LEU A 32 18.01 14.97 -11.65
N GLU A 33 19.02 14.10 -11.58
CA GLU A 33 20.34 14.31 -12.20
C GLU A 33 20.28 14.33 -13.73
N THR A 34 19.28 13.67 -14.34
CA THR A 34 19.03 13.78 -15.80
C THR A 34 18.65 15.19 -16.23
N GLY A 35 18.12 16.00 -15.31
CA GLY A 35 17.54 17.29 -15.62
C GLY A 35 16.21 17.22 -16.36
N HIS A 36 15.66 16.04 -16.68
CA HIS A 36 14.35 15.93 -17.36
C HIS A 36 13.20 16.39 -16.49
N THR A 37 13.32 16.22 -15.17
CA THR A 37 12.40 16.74 -14.16
C THR A 37 13.13 17.65 -13.17
N ARG A 38 12.46 18.69 -12.67
CA ARG A 38 12.98 19.57 -11.62
C ARG A 38 11.97 19.74 -10.49
N LEU A 39 12.45 19.89 -9.26
CA LEU A 39 11.59 20.20 -8.10
C LEU A 39 11.60 21.71 -7.84
N VAL A 40 10.42 22.29 -7.69
CA VAL A 40 10.27 23.69 -7.27
C VAL A 40 10.30 23.77 -5.75
N LYS A 41 11.04 24.72 -5.18
CA LYS A 41 11.08 24.93 -3.74
C LYS A 41 9.70 25.36 -3.26
N MET A 42 9.16 24.71 -2.22
CA MET A 42 7.88 25.04 -1.58
C MET A 42 7.74 26.55 -1.31
N ARG A 43 8.79 27.18 -0.77
CA ARG A 43 8.82 28.64 -0.48
C ARG A 43 8.55 29.52 -1.71
N TYR A 44 8.91 29.07 -2.90
CA TYR A 44 8.66 29.81 -4.14
C TYR A 44 7.19 29.76 -4.53
N LEU A 45 6.55 28.59 -4.40
CA LEU A 45 5.10 28.47 -4.62
C LEU A 45 4.30 29.31 -3.61
N LEU A 46 4.73 29.34 -2.34
CA LEU A 46 4.12 30.22 -1.33
C LEU A 46 4.22 31.70 -1.70
N LYS A 47 5.38 32.13 -2.22
CA LYS A 47 5.59 33.49 -2.73
C LYS A 47 4.63 33.81 -3.88
N LEU A 48 4.57 32.95 -4.91
CA LEU A 48 3.66 33.15 -6.05
C LEU A 48 2.20 33.28 -5.61
N ALA A 49 1.75 32.40 -4.70
CA ALA A 49 0.39 32.41 -4.19
C ALA A 49 0.07 33.71 -3.43
N LYS A 50 1.02 34.21 -2.62
CA LYS A 50 0.89 35.47 -1.88
C LYS A 50 0.82 36.68 -2.80
N GLU A 51 1.55 36.65 -3.92
CA GLU A 51 1.54 37.70 -4.94
C GLU A 51 0.29 37.64 -5.85
N GLY A 52 -0.55 36.61 -5.70
CA GLY A 52 -1.71 36.40 -6.56
C GLY A 52 -1.36 35.99 -8.00
N ALA A 53 -0.13 35.51 -8.21
CA ALA A 53 0.36 35.04 -9.50
C ALA A 53 -0.25 33.67 -9.88
N ILE A 54 0.01 33.25 -11.12
CA ILE A 54 -0.27 31.90 -11.62
C ILE A 54 1.04 31.12 -11.76
N LEU A 55 0.95 29.81 -12.05
CA LEU A 55 2.13 28.98 -12.25
C LEU A 55 2.83 29.33 -13.58
N PRO A 56 4.07 29.87 -13.57
CA PRO A 56 4.84 30.03 -14.80
C PRO A 56 5.21 28.65 -15.38
N ARG A 57 5.57 28.58 -16.67
CA ARG A 57 6.17 27.35 -17.21
C ARG A 57 7.50 27.09 -16.51
N ARG A 58 7.91 25.83 -16.47
CA ARG A 58 9.23 25.45 -15.96
C ARG A 58 10.36 26.33 -16.51
N GLN A 59 10.36 26.62 -17.81
CA GLN A 59 11.44 27.36 -18.48
C GLN A 59 11.49 28.85 -18.10
N ASP A 60 10.36 29.39 -17.65
CA ASP A 60 10.23 30.80 -17.29
C ASP A 60 10.55 31.03 -15.79
N LEU A 61 10.79 29.96 -15.03
CA LEU A 61 11.19 30.03 -13.64
C LEU A 61 12.68 30.38 -13.50
N PRO A 62 13.03 31.27 -12.56
CA PRO A 62 14.43 31.57 -12.29
C PRO A 62 15.11 30.42 -11.53
N GLU A 63 16.43 30.29 -11.63
CA GLU A 63 17.17 29.15 -11.08
C GLU A 63 16.97 28.97 -9.57
N GLU A 64 16.84 30.06 -8.81
CA GLU A 64 16.62 30.03 -7.37
C GLU A 64 15.25 29.45 -6.96
N ALA A 65 14.31 29.33 -7.90
CA ALA A 65 13.02 28.67 -7.68
C ALA A 65 13.20 27.15 -7.48
N PHE A 66 14.29 26.56 -8.00
CA PHE A 66 14.47 25.12 -8.01
C PHE A 66 15.29 24.62 -6.82
N LEU A 67 14.97 23.40 -6.37
CA LEU A 67 15.74 22.65 -5.39
C LEU A 67 16.76 21.79 -6.14
N SER A 68 18.04 21.98 -5.85
CA SER A 68 19.11 21.20 -6.48
C SER A 68 19.20 19.79 -5.88
N VAL A 69 19.68 18.83 -6.68
CA VAL A 69 19.94 17.46 -6.22
C VAL A 69 20.93 17.45 -5.05
N LYS A 70 21.94 18.32 -5.09
CA LYS A 70 22.93 18.45 -4.00
C LYS A 70 22.28 18.91 -2.69
N GLU A 71 21.36 19.88 -2.73
CA GLU A 71 20.60 20.29 -1.55
C GLU A 71 19.73 19.12 -1.03
N LEU A 72 19.03 18.41 -1.92
CA LEU A 72 18.16 17.28 -1.54
C LEU A 72 18.96 16.11 -0.92
N LYS A 73 20.04 15.67 -1.57
CA LYS A 73 20.96 14.63 -1.06
C LYS A 73 21.50 15.00 0.31
N LYS A 74 21.93 16.25 0.49
CA LYS A 74 22.43 16.75 1.78
C LYS A 74 21.34 16.72 2.86
N MET A 75 20.11 17.11 2.54
CA MET A 75 18.99 17.04 3.49
C MET A 75 18.69 15.60 3.92
N TYR A 76 18.65 14.67 2.97
CA TYR A 76 18.46 13.25 3.23
C TYR A 76 19.59 12.64 4.07
N GLN A 77 20.86 12.92 3.74
CA GLN A 77 22.00 12.45 4.54
C GLN A 77 21.97 13.00 5.97
N ASN A 78 21.58 14.26 6.13
CA ASN A 78 21.43 14.87 7.46
C ASN A 78 20.31 14.20 8.27
N SER A 79 19.17 13.86 7.66
CA SER A 79 18.09 13.16 8.37
C SER A 79 18.54 11.76 8.82
N LEU A 80 19.27 11.03 7.99
CA LEU A 80 19.87 9.75 8.41
C LEU A 80 20.82 9.91 9.61
N SER A 81 21.63 10.97 9.66
CA SER A 81 22.55 11.19 10.79
C SER A 81 21.85 11.54 12.11
N ARG A 82 20.70 12.23 12.04
CA ARG A 82 19.93 12.69 13.20
C ARG A 82 19.03 11.60 13.79
N TYR A 83 18.57 10.67 12.96
CA TYR A 83 17.56 9.68 13.33
C TYR A 83 18.00 8.22 13.09
N GLY A 84 19.20 7.99 12.55
CA GLY A 84 19.60 6.68 11.98
C GLY A 84 20.54 5.79 12.78
N LYS A 85 20.78 6.00 14.09
CA LYS A 85 21.49 5.00 14.91
C LYS A 85 20.95 4.91 16.35
N GLY A 86 20.36 3.76 16.68
CA GLY A 86 20.21 3.30 18.07
C GLY A 86 18.82 3.43 18.73
N THR A 87 17.79 3.89 18.03
CA THR A 87 16.41 3.74 18.51
C THR A 87 15.92 2.30 18.23
N LYS A 88 15.05 1.74 19.08
CA LYS A 88 14.50 0.38 18.95
C LYS A 88 13.68 0.13 17.67
N ALA A 89 13.65 1.08 16.73
CA ALA A 89 13.13 0.90 15.38
C ALA A 89 14.30 0.50 14.45
N GLY A 90 14.55 -0.81 14.33
CA GLY A 90 15.29 -1.30 13.17
C GLY A 90 14.48 -1.00 11.90
N GLN A 91 15.14 -0.50 10.85
CA GLN A 91 14.56 -0.03 9.57
C GLN A 91 14.12 1.45 9.58
N GLY A 92 15.08 2.39 9.63
CA GLY A 92 14.79 3.81 9.43
C GLY A 92 14.18 4.05 8.04
N GLU A 93 12.95 4.56 8.00
CA GLU A 93 12.24 4.81 6.74
C GLU A 93 12.93 5.95 5.98
N HIS A 94 13.15 5.74 4.68
CA HIS A 94 13.81 6.68 3.77
C HIS A 94 12.91 7.89 3.46
N MET A 95 12.73 8.78 4.43
CA MET A 95 11.94 10.01 4.28
C MET A 95 12.59 10.96 3.28
N LEU A 96 11.83 11.44 2.30
CA LEU A 96 12.26 12.49 1.38
C LEU A 96 11.42 13.75 1.57
N PRO A 97 12.04 14.95 1.63
CA PRO A 97 11.32 16.21 1.65
C PRO A 97 10.82 16.59 0.25
N VAL A 98 10.00 15.70 -0.33
CA VAL A 98 9.44 15.82 -1.67
C VAL A 98 7.93 15.65 -1.59
N VAL A 99 7.20 16.66 -2.09
CA VAL A 99 5.74 16.64 -2.23
C VAL A 99 5.39 16.60 -3.72
N ALA A 100 4.64 15.60 -4.17
CA ALA A 100 4.05 15.56 -5.50
C ALA A 100 2.60 16.10 -5.46
N ILE A 101 2.22 16.93 -6.42
CA ILE A 101 0.87 17.48 -6.56
C ILE A 101 0.13 16.69 -7.64
N SER A 102 -0.96 16.05 -7.27
CA SER A 102 -1.91 15.40 -8.19
C SER A 102 -3.14 16.28 -8.32
N ALA A 103 -3.35 16.83 -9.52
CA ALA A 103 -4.40 17.82 -9.76
C ALA A 103 -4.89 17.76 -11.22
N CYS A 104 -6.14 18.16 -11.45
CA CYS A 104 -6.66 18.30 -12.81
C CYS A 104 -6.15 19.59 -13.46
N TRP A 105 -5.75 19.51 -14.73
CA TRP A 105 -5.60 20.71 -15.56
C TRP A 105 -6.95 21.36 -15.85
N LEU A 106 -7.12 22.65 -15.55
CA LEU A 106 -8.41 23.33 -15.75
C LEU A 106 -8.68 23.67 -17.22
N THR A 107 -7.65 23.91 -18.02
CA THR A 107 -7.77 24.14 -19.47
C THR A 107 -6.69 23.35 -20.23
N PRO A 108 -6.83 23.16 -21.55
CA PRO A 108 -5.79 22.52 -22.36
C PRO A 108 -4.46 23.28 -22.42
N SER A 109 -4.49 24.61 -22.25
CA SER A 109 -3.31 25.48 -22.38
C SER A 109 -2.63 25.78 -21.05
N HIS A 110 -3.32 25.65 -19.91
CA HIS A 110 -2.74 25.95 -18.61
C HIS A 110 -3.46 25.18 -17.49
N PRO A 111 -2.73 24.59 -16.52
CA PRO A 111 -3.35 23.79 -15.47
C PRO A 111 -4.20 24.60 -14.49
N ASP A 112 -3.83 25.86 -14.23
CA ASP A 112 -4.50 26.74 -13.26
C ASP A 112 -4.50 28.22 -13.69
N PRO A 113 -5.25 28.60 -14.73
CA PRO A 113 -5.15 29.93 -15.37
C PRO A 113 -5.56 31.10 -14.47
N LYS A 114 -6.16 30.82 -13.31
CA LYS A 114 -6.59 31.83 -12.31
C LYS A 114 -5.83 31.72 -10.99
N GLY A 115 -4.85 30.82 -10.88
CA GLY A 115 -4.06 30.62 -9.65
C GLY A 115 -4.87 30.10 -8.46
N GLN A 116 -6.06 29.51 -8.69
CA GLN A 116 -6.95 29.06 -7.61
C GLN A 116 -6.43 27.76 -6.97
N GLN A 117 -5.97 26.81 -7.78
CA GLN A 117 -5.37 25.58 -7.27
C GLN A 117 -4.03 25.88 -6.58
N LEU A 118 -3.22 26.80 -7.11
CA LEU A 118 -1.99 27.27 -6.46
C LEU A 118 -2.28 27.83 -5.06
N LYS A 119 -3.33 28.64 -4.90
CA LYS A 119 -3.74 29.14 -3.57
C LYS A 119 -4.12 28.01 -2.62
N THR A 120 -4.89 27.02 -3.08
CA THR A 120 -5.26 25.84 -2.27
C THR A 120 -4.04 25.04 -1.84
N VAL A 121 -3.15 24.71 -2.79
CA VAL A 121 -1.92 23.96 -2.53
C VAL A 121 -1.00 24.74 -1.59
N ALA A 122 -0.79 26.04 -1.83
CA ALA A 122 0.05 26.89 -0.99
C ALA A 122 -0.48 26.98 0.46
N LYS A 123 -1.80 27.12 0.64
CA LYS A 123 -2.43 27.11 1.97
C LYS A 123 -2.14 25.80 2.72
N MET A 124 -2.21 24.65 2.05
CA MET A 124 -1.90 23.38 2.68
C MET A 124 -0.41 23.22 2.97
N LEU A 125 0.46 23.57 2.01
CA LEU A 125 1.91 23.53 2.20
C LEU A 125 2.34 24.40 3.38
N ASP A 126 1.77 25.59 3.53
CA ASP A 126 2.05 26.48 4.67
C ASP A 126 1.58 25.85 6.00
N ARG A 127 0.34 25.33 6.03
CA ARG A 127 -0.23 24.65 7.21
C ARG A 127 0.59 23.45 7.67
N GLU A 128 0.99 22.60 6.73
CA GLU A 128 1.73 21.36 7.01
C GLU A 128 3.25 21.59 7.09
N SER A 129 3.74 22.78 6.70
CA SER A 129 5.17 23.12 6.69
C SER A 129 5.83 22.84 8.03
N ALA A 130 5.15 23.12 9.14
CA ALA A 130 5.68 22.90 10.49
C ALA A 130 6.04 21.42 10.75
N LYS A 131 5.36 20.46 10.13
CA LYS A 131 5.69 19.02 10.27
C LYS A 131 6.95 18.69 9.50
N TYR A 132 7.06 19.11 8.24
CA TYR A 132 8.25 18.83 7.43
C TYR A 132 9.48 19.59 7.94
N LEU A 133 9.30 20.85 8.34
CA LEU A 133 10.37 21.75 8.74
C LEU A 133 11.06 21.38 10.07
N GLN A 134 10.42 20.52 10.88
CA GLN A 134 11.07 19.88 12.02
C GLN A 134 12.22 18.97 11.60
N PHE A 135 12.10 18.33 10.42
CA PHE A 135 13.06 17.33 9.93
C PHE A 135 13.95 17.88 8.82
N PHE A 136 13.42 18.74 7.96
CA PHE A 136 14.09 19.23 6.76
C PHE A 136 14.00 20.75 6.63
N PRO A 137 15.08 21.46 6.30
CA PRO A 137 15.04 22.93 6.17
C PRO A 137 14.19 23.41 4.98
N TYR A 138 14.00 22.57 3.96
CA TYR A 138 13.26 22.88 2.75
C TYR A 138 12.51 21.65 2.23
N VAL A 139 11.47 21.89 1.44
CA VAL A 139 10.68 20.87 0.73
C VAL A 139 10.70 21.20 -0.76
N GLY A 140 11.01 20.19 -1.57
CA GLY A 140 10.87 20.23 -3.03
C GLY A 140 9.46 19.79 -3.44
N VAL A 141 8.90 20.44 -4.43
CA VAL A 141 7.56 20.16 -4.94
C VAL A 141 7.66 19.72 -6.39
N PHE A 142 7.20 18.51 -6.66
CA PHE A 142 6.89 18.04 -7.99
C PHE A 142 5.44 18.44 -8.31
N TRP A 143 5.28 19.27 -9.33
CA TRP A 143 4.00 19.60 -9.93
C TRP A 143 4.24 19.73 -11.44
N ASP A 144 3.65 18.80 -12.20
CA ASP A 144 3.90 18.53 -13.61
C ASP A 144 4.22 19.78 -14.47
N TRP A 145 3.40 20.83 -14.41
CA TRP A 145 3.57 22.06 -15.19
C TRP A 145 4.86 22.82 -14.92
N VAL A 146 5.24 22.95 -13.64
CA VAL A 146 6.46 23.67 -13.24
C VAL A 146 7.69 22.76 -13.18
N SER A 147 7.49 21.44 -13.27
CA SER A 147 8.53 20.43 -13.08
C SER A 147 9.02 19.82 -14.39
N LEU A 148 8.15 19.76 -15.41
CA LEU A 148 8.41 19.26 -16.75
C LEU A 148 8.44 20.39 -17.76
N TYR A 149 9.11 20.19 -18.90
CA TYR A 149 9.10 21.16 -19.99
C TYR A 149 7.69 21.33 -20.57
N GLN A 150 7.28 22.60 -20.75
CA GLN A 150 5.95 22.95 -21.28
C GLN A 150 6.07 23.60 -22.65
N PRO A 151 5.08 23.44 -23.54
CA PRO A 151 5.08 24.14 -24.81
C PRO A 151 5.03 25.67 -24.59
N ASP A 152 5.51 26.43 -25.56
CA ASP A 152 5.31 27.88 -25.65
C ASP A 152 3.87 28.25 -26.02
N ALA A 153 3.62 29.54 -26.28
CA ALA A 153 2.29 30.05 -26.62
C ALA A 153 1.75 29.48 -27.95
N GLU A 154 2.65 29.06 -28.83
CA GLU A 154 2.38 28.45 -30.13
C GLU A 154 2.18 26.93 -30.04
N GLY A 155 2.37 26.34 -28.85
CA GLY A 155 2.22 24.90 -28.64
C GLY A 155 3.48 24.08 -28.93
N ILE A 156 4.65 24.72 -29.01
CA ILE A 156 5.91 24.13 -29.47
C ILE A 156 6.86 23.91 -28.29
N ARG A 157 7.52 22.76 -28.27
CA ARG A 157 8.75 22.51 -27.51
C ARG A 157 9.91 22.41 -28.48
N THR A 158 11.10 22.83 -28.07
CA THR A 158 12.33 22.48 -28.79
C THR A 158 12.54 20.96 -28.78
N GLU A 159 13.38 20.44 -29.68
CA GLU A 159 13.64 19.00 -29.78
C GLU A 159 14.19 18.41 -28.47
N GLU A 160 15.10 19.12 -27.80
CA GLU A 160 15.66 18.74 -26.51
C GLU A 160 14.59 18.72 -25.39
N GLU A 161 13.74 19.74 -25.35
CA GLU A 161 12.65 19.83 -24.37
C GLU A 161 11.61 18.74 -24.58
N GLU A 162 11.27 18.42 -25.83
CA GLU A 162 10.32 17.38 -26.18
C GLU A 162 10.88 16.00 -25.84
N GLY A 163 12.17 15.74 -26.11
CA GLY A 163 12.85 14.51 -25.70
C GLY A 163 12.82 14.32 -24.18
N ALA A 164 13.20 15.36 -23.43
CA ALA A 164 13.19 15.34 -21.96
C ALA A 164 11.76 15.19 -21.40
N TYR A 165 10.77 15.86 -21.99
CA TYR A 165 9.36 15.73 -21.61
C TYR A 165 8.85 14.31 -21.82
N ASN A 166 9.16 13.68 -22.97
CA ASN A 166 8.71 12.33 -23.28
C ASN A 166 9.30 11.28 -22.34
N ILE A 167 10.60 11.38 -22.01
CA ILE A 167 11.22 10.52 -20.99
C ILE A 167 10.55 10.75 -19.64
N ALA A 168 10.35 12.00 -19.23
CA ALA A 168 9.75 12.30 -17.95
C ALA A 168 8.32 11.74 -17.82
N LEU A 169 7.51 11.90 -18.88
CA LEU A 169 6.12 11.47 -18.95
C LEU A 169 5.99 9.94 -18.99
N HIS A 170 6.81 9.25 -19.78
CA HIS A 170 6.63 7.82 -20.08
C HIS A 170 7.52 6.88 -19.26
N GLU A 171 8.58 7.38 -18.61
CA GLU A 171 9.50 6.53 -17.84
C GLU A 171 9.48 6.87 -16.35
N THR A 172 9.43 8.17 -15.99
CA THR A 172 9.64 8.59 -14.59
C THR A 172 8.38 9.10 -13.89
N MET A 173 7.26 9.29 -14.59
CA MET A 173 6.06 9.89 -14.00
C MET A 173 5.54 9.10 -12.79
N ALA A 174 5.55 7.77 -12.87
CA ALA A 174 5.10 6.90 -11.79
C ALA A 174 5.93 7.07 -10.50
N LEU A 175 7.22 7.42 -10.64
CA LEU A 175 8.15 7.58 -9.52
C LEU A 175 7.64 8.59 -8.49
N TRP A 176 7.16 9.75 -8.95
CA TRP A 176 6.73 10.84 -8.08
C TRP A 176 5.54 10.48 -7.18
N TYR A 177 4.62 9.69 -7.72
CA TYR A 177 3.39 9.32 -7.03
C TYR A 177 3.51 7.99 -6.27
N ALA A 178 4.29 7.04 -6.79
CA ALA A 178 4.39 5.68 -6.25
C ALA A 178 5.52 5.49 -5.24
N HIS A 179 6.59 6.29 -5.28
CA HIS A 179 7.76 6.11 -4.41
C HIS A 179 7.40 6.25 -2.92
N GLN A 180 7.82 5.32 -2.05
CA GLN A 180 7.42 5.30 -0.64
C GLN A 180 7.89 6.53 0.15
N GLY A 181 9.03 7.10 -0.23
CA GLY A 181 9.59 8.31 0.40
C GLY A 181 8.90 9.63 0.02
N THR A 182 8.07 9.69 -1.03
CA THR A 182 7.40 10.94 -1.44
C THR A 182 6.07 11.13 -0.72
N THR A 183 5.72 12.38 -0.44
CA THR A 183 4.36 12.76 -0.01
C THR A 183 3.55 13.19 -1.23
N VAL A 184 2.25 12.89 -1.29
CA VAL A 184 1.39 13.29 -2.40
C VAL A 184 0.20 14.10 -1.90
N TYR A 185 -0.01 15.28 -2.48
CA TYR A 185 -1.18 16.12 -2.25
C TYR A 185 -2.14 15.99 -3.43
N ARG A 186 -3.39 15.61 -3.16
CA ARG A 186 -4.45 15.45 -4.17
C ARG A 186 -5.40 16.65 -4.08
N VAL A 187 -5.56 17.35 -5.20
CA VAL A 187 -6.54 18.43 -5.35
C VAL A 187 -7.78 17.82 -6.02
N THR A 188 -8.66 17.26 -5.21
CA THR A 188 -9.80 16.45 -5.70
C THR A 188 -11.03 17.29 -6.07
N GLU A 189 -11.20 18.45 -5.44
CA GLU A 189 -12.25 19.42 -5.77
C GLU A 189 -11.77 20.42 -6.82
N LEU A 190 -12.62 20.65 -7.83
CA LEU A 190 -12.39 21.70 -8.80
C LEU A 190 -12.72 23.06 -8.18
N PRO A 191 -11.96 24.13 -8.50
CA PRO A 191 -12.29 25.48 -8.05
C PRO A 191 -13.67 25.93 -8.51
N GLU A 192 -14.31 26.79 -7.71
CA GLU A 192 -15.58 27.41 -8.09
C GLU A 192 -15.46 28.14 -9.44
N GLY A 193 -16.41 27.87 -10.33
CA GLY A 193 -16.44 28.44 -11.68
C GLY A 193 -15.40 27.83 -12.64
N ALA A 194 -14.80 26.69 -12.32
CA ALA A 194 -13.95 25.96 -13.27
C ALA A 194 -14.75 25.51 -14.51
N SER A 195 -14.20 25.77 -15.69
CA SER A 195 -14.79 25.36 -16.98
C SER A 195 -14.57 23.88 -17.32
N ARG A 196 -13.76 23.17 -16.52
CA ARG A 196 -13.42 21.76 -16.76
C ARG A 196 -14.64 20.88 -16.50
N PRO A 197 -15.11 20.08 -17.47
CA PRO A 197 -16.31 19.25 -17.31
C PRO A 197 -16.06 17.95 -16.51
N VAL A 198 -14.79 17.56 -16.32
CA VAL A 198 -14.41 16.29 -15.70
C VAL A 198 -13.70 16.54 -14.37
N GLY A 199 -14.26 16.03 -13.28
CA GLY A 199 -13.65 16.04 -11.95
C GLY A 199 -12.47 15.06 -11.79
N TYR A 200 -11.77 15.19 -10.65
CA TYR A 200 -10.56 14.42 -10.33
C TYR A 200 -10.73 12.90 -10.46
N ASP A 201 -11.79 12.32 -9.88
CA ASP A 201 -12.03 10.86 -9.90
C ASP A 201 -12.39 10.29 -11.29
N ASN A 202 -12.74 11.15 -12.25
CA ASN A 202 -13.15 10.74 -13.60
C ASN A 202 -12.06 11.01 -14.67
N SER A 203 -11.01 11.72 -14.30
CA SER A 203 -9.87 12.01 -15.17
C SER A 203 -8.87 10.85 -15.14
N GLY A 204 -8.39 10.46 -16.32
CA GLY A 204 -7.49 9.30 -16.49
C GLY A 204 -6.16 9.48 -15.78
N TRP A 205 -5.48 10.61 -15.99
CA TRP A 205 -4.20 10.93 -15.34
C TRP A 205 -4.31 10.98 -13.82
N THR A 206 -5.29 11.69 -13.26
CA THR A 206 -5.49 11.75 -11.80
C THR A 206 -5.94 10.40 -11.22
N THR A 207 -6.62 9.55 -12.00
CA THR A 207 -6.89 8.15 -11.60
C THR A 207 -5.59 7.35 -11.50
N PHE A 208 -4.69 7.47 -12.48
CA PHE A 208 -3.36 6.87 -12.46
C PHE A 208 -2.54 7.32 -11.26
N GLU A 209 -2.42 8.63 -11.06
CA GLU A 209 -1.65 9.23 -9.96
C GLU A 209 -2.18 8.74 -8.61
N ARG A 210 -3.50 8.79 -8.41
CA ARG A 210 -4.17 8.29 -7.21
C ARG A 210 -3.86 6.81 -6.98
N CYS A 211 -4.02 5.95 -7.97
CA CYS A 211 -3.75 4.51 -7.85
C CYS A 211 -2.28 4.23 -7.52
N CYS A 212 -1.32 4.98 -8.10
CA CYS A 212 0.09 4.89 -7.74
C CYS A 212 0.31 5.14 -6.23
N THR A 213 -0.36 6.14 -5.66
CA THR A 213 -0.28 6.41 -4.22
C THR A 213 -0.95 5.34 -3.35
N GLU A 214 -1.92 4.61 -3.89
CA GLU A 214 -2.77 3.64 -3.18
C GLU A 214 -2.20 2.22 -3.15
N GLN A 215 -1.11 1.94 -3.88
CA GLN A 215 -0.55 0.60 -3.97
C GLN A 215 0.28 0.18 -2.75
N ILE A 216 1.56 0.54 -2.64
CA ILE A 216 2.42 0.13 -1.50
C ILE A 216 2.86 1.26 -0.56
N LYS A 217 2.52 2.51 -0.86
CA LYS A 217 2.86 3.67 0.00
C LYS A 217 2.33 3.48 1.42
N LYS A 218 3.06 3.90 2.44
CA LYS A 218 2.62 3.79 3.84
C LYS A 218 1.52 4.81 4.14
N PHE A 219 0.68 4.54 5.12
CA PHE A 219 -0.36 5.50 5.55
C PHE A 219 0.29 6.69 6.29
N HIS A 220 1.14 6.37 7.27
CA HIS A 220 2.01 7.32 7.95
C HIS A 220 3.48 6.91 7.84
N THR A 221 4.37 7.89 8.03
CA THR A 221 5.76 7.62 8.41
C THR A 221 5.80 7.19 9.89
N LEU A 222 6.49 6.08 10.22
CA LEU A 222 6.57 5.57 11.60
C LEU A 222 7.21 6.57 12.58
N ASP A 223 8.18 7.34 12.11
CA ASP A 223 8.95 8.26 12.96
C ASP A 223 8.38 9.68 13.00
N ALA A 224 7.78 10.14 11.89
CA ALA A 224 7.35 11.54 11.76
C ALA A 224 5.83 11.74 11.74
N TRP A 225 5.07 10.63 11.79
CA TRP A 225 3.62 10.57 11.97
C TRP A 225 2.79 11.44 11.00
N TRP A 226 3.39 11.95 9.91
CA TRP A 226 2.66 12.67 8.88
C TRP A 226 2.06 11.70 7.87
N ILE A 227 0.95 12.12 7.27
CA ILE A 227 0.21 11.35 6.27
C ILE A 227 0.91 11.49 4.91
N LEU A 228 1.24 10.38 4.26
CA LEU A 228 1.95 10.40 2.97
C LEU A 228 1.04 10.70 1.77
N VAL A 229 -0.27 10.59 1.92
CA VAL A 229 -1.25 10.93 0.87
C VAL A 229 -2.33 11.83 1.46
N ARG A 230 -2.32 13.11 1.08
CA ARG A 230 -3.22 14.14 1.61
C ARG A 230 -4.23 14.56 0.56
N ASP A 231 -5.50 14.46 0.90
CA ASP A 231 -6.57 15.09 0.12
C ASP A 231 -6.78 16.53 0.59
N LEU A 232 -6.72 17.49 -0.32
CA LEU A 232 -6.79 18.92 0.01
C LEU A 232 -8.23 19.43 0.18
N ALA A 233 -9.22 18.67 -0.29
CA ALA A 233 -10.64 18.96 -0.03
C ALA A 233 -11.06 18.64 1.41
N LYS A 234 -10.23 17.89 2.15
CA LYS A 234 -10.55 17.35 3.47
C LYS A 234 -9.79 18.07 4.57
N ASP A 235 -10.50 18.43 5.65
CA ASP A 235 -9.90 19.08 6.81
C ASP A 235 -8.86 18.19 7.52
N ALA A 236 -7.92 18.81 8.24
CA ALA A 236 -6.78 18.14 8.88
C ALA A 236 -7.15 16.93 9.77
N GLY A 237 -8.39 16.85 10.25
CA GLY A 237 -8.91 15.76 11.08
C GLY A 237 -9.87 14.79 10.38
N ASP A 238 -10.23 15.02 9.11
CA ASP A 238 -10.98 14.03 8.34
C ASP A 238 -9.96 13.04 7.76
N GLU A 239 -9.99 11.81 8.26
CA GLU A 239 -9.08 10.74 7.86
C GLU A 239 -9.20 10.55 6.35
N THR A 240 -8.22 11.04 5.60
CA THR A 240 -8.20 10.89 4.15
C THR A 240 -7.99 9.42 3.84
N PHE A 241 -9.08 8.69 3.62
CA PHE A 241 -9.05 7.26 3.36
C PHE A 241 -8.38 6.99 2.01
N ARG A 242 -7.12 6.54 2.08
CA ARG A 242 -6.47 5.82 0.99
C ARG A 242 -7.33 4.61 0.65
N ARG A 243 -7.61 4.37 -0.64
CA ARG A 243 -8.35 3.17 -1.07
C ARG A 243 -7.44 1.94 -1.05
N TRP A 244 -8.05 0.76 -0.98
CA TRP A 244 -7.31 -0.51 -1.07
C TRP A 244 -6.58 -0.64 -2.42
N PRO A 245 -5.42 -1.35 -2.46
CA PRO A 245 -4.60 -1.45 -3.66
C PRO A 245 -5.36 -1.97 -4.88
N THR A 246 -5.05 -1.40 -6.05
CA THR A 246 -5.60 -1.84 -7.34
C THR A 246 -4.51 -2.58 -8.13
N GLY A 247 -4.78 -3.81 -8.56
CA GLY A 247 -3.85 -4.58 -9.39
C GLY A 247 -3.72 -3.99 -10.80
N PRO A 248 -2.74 -4.44 -11.60
CA PRO A 248 -2.54 -3.92 -12.95
C PRO A 248 -3.74 -4.26 -13.87
N ASP A 249 -4.31 -5.46 -13.76
CA ASP A 249 -5.47 -5.88 -14.56
C ASP A 249 -6.74 -5.10 -14.16
N ASP A 250 -6.97 -4.94 -12.85
CA ASP A 250 -8.06 -4.12 -12.31
C ASP A 250 -7.96 -2.65 -12.73
N PHE A 251 -6.74 -2.14 -12.80
CA PHE A 251 -6.49 -0.78 -13.26
C PHE A 251 -6.79 -0.64 -14.76
N ASP A 252 -6.43 -1.64 -15.57
CA ASP A 252 -6.72 -1.64 -17.00
C ASP A 252 -8.23 -1.60 -17.27
N GLU A 253 -9.05 -2.25 -16.44
CA GLU A 253 -10.52 -2.15 -16.51
C GLU A 253 -11.04 -0.81 -16.00
N LEU A 254 -10.48 -0.31 -14.89
CA LEU A 254 -10.87 0.96 -14.28
C LEU A 254 -10.66 2.13 -15.24
N ILE A 255 -9.51 2.17 -15.91
CA ILE A 255 -9.09 3.30 -16.74
C ILE A 255 -9.88 3.38 -18.05
N GLU A 256 -10.50 2.29 -18.50
CA GLU A 256 -11.40 2.31 -19.66
C GLU A 256 -12.62 3.22 -19.45
N ARG A 257 -13.04 3.38 -18.19
CA ARG A 257 -14.20 4.19 -17.80
C ARG A 257 -13.82 5.65 -17.54
N LYS A 258 -12.56 6.03 -17.74
CA LYS A 258 -12.03 7.37 -17.43
C LYS A 258 -11.86 8.21 -18.69
N GLN A 259 -11.91 9.53 -18.49
CA GLN A 259 -11.81 10.50 -19.57
C GLN A 259 -10.39 11.02 -19.70
N PHE A 260 -9.93 11.15 -20.94
CA PHE A 260 -8.62 11.68 -21.29
C PHE A 260 -8.78 12.87 -22.23
N THR A 261 -7.94 13.88 -22.06
CA THR A 261 -7.86 15.01 -22.99
C THR A 261 -7.29 14.56 -24.34
N LYS A 262 -6.27 13.68 -24.33
CA LYS A 262 -5.72 13.01 -25.52
C LYS A 262 -6.00 11.51 -25.43
N LYS A 263 -6.73 10.94 -26.39
CA LYS A 263 -7.12 9.52 -26.36
C LYS A 263 -5.92 8.56 -26.32
N SER A 264 -4.80 8.94 -26.96
CA SER A 264 -3.54 8.18 -26.97
C SER A 264 -2.93 7.98 -25.59
N ASP A 265 -3.23 8.87 -24.63
CA ASP A 265 -2.65 8.81 -23.28
C ASP A 265 -3.15 7.59 -22.50
N LYS A 266 -4.30 7.01 -22.86
CA LYS A 266 -4.88 5.87 -22.14
C LYS A 266 -3.92 4.68 -22.12
N ASP A 267 -3.38 4.30 -23.28
CA ASP A 267 -2.49 3.14 -23.40
C ASP A 267 -1.15 3.40 -22.71
N ALA A 268 -0.64 4.64 -22.80
CA ALA A 268 0.55 5.05 -22.06
C ALA A 268 0.36 4.96 -20.55
N VAL A 269 -0.79 5.42 -20.03
CA VAL A 269 -1.13 5.33 -18.61
C VAL A 269 -1.28 3.89 -18.13
N LYS A 270 -1.90 3.01 -18.94
CA LYS A 270 -1.94 1.57 -18.66
C LYS A 270 -0.54 0.98 -18.56
N ALA A 271 0.31 1.25 -19.55
CA ALA A 271 1.67 0.74 -19.58
C ALA A 271 2.52 1.23 -18.37
N LEU A 272 2.41 2.51 -18.04
CA LEU A 272 3.04 3.11 -16.86
C LEU A 272 2.59 2.42 -15.57
N TYR A 273 1.27 2.30 -15.36
CA TYR A 273 0.74 1.71 -14.15
C TYR A 273 1.12 0.24 -14.03
N ARG A 274 0.98 -0.54 -15.11
CA ARG A 274 1.33 -1.96 -15.13
C ARG A 274 2.80 -2.16 -14.80
N THR A 275 3.69 -1.37 -15.40
CA THR A 275 5.14 -1.47 -15.13
C THR A 275 5.46 -1.18 -13.66
N MET A 276 4.96 -0.07 -13.14
CA MET A 276 5.14 0.31 -11.74
C MET A 276 4.54 -0.74 -10.79
N SER A 277 3.31 -1.15 -11.05
CA SER A 277 2.53 -2.09 -10.22
C SER A 277 3.19 -3.46 -10.16
N MET A 278 3.70 -3.97 -11.28
CA MET A 278 4.42 -5.23 -11.33
C MET A 278 5.74 -5.14 -10.54
N LYS A 279 6.55 -4.09 -10.73
CA LYS A 279 7.79 -3.86 -9.97
C LYS A 279 7.53 -3.77 -8.45
N GLN A 280 6.49 -3.03 -8.06
CA GLN A 280 6.13 -2.83 -6.66
C GLN A 280 5.64 -4.12 -6.00
N LEU A 281 4.64 -4.79 -6.59
CA LEU A 281 4.05 -5.98 -5.99
C LEU A 281 4.99 -7.18 -6.07
N SER A 282 5.76 -7.37 -7.14
CA SER A 282 6.68 -8.53 -7.23
C SER A 282 7.74 -8.51 -6.13
N GLY A 283 8.27 -7.34 -5.79
CA GLY A 283 9.36 -7.17 -4.83
C GLY A 283 8.95 -6.85 -3.40
N VAL A 284 7.66 -6.59 -3.13
CA VAL A 284 7.23 -6.19 -1.78
C VAL A 284 7.39 -7.33 -0.77
N GLN A 285 8.12 -7.08 0.31
CA GLN A 285 8.40 -8.07 1.35
C GLN A 285 7.43 -8.02 2.53
N LYS A 286 6.90 -6.84 2.83
CA LYS A 286 6.00 -6.61 3.96
C LYS A 286 4.87 -5.67 3.54
N LEU A 287 3.65 -6.10 3.79
CA LEU A 287 2.45 -5.28 3.62
C LEU A 287 1.75 -5.16 4.99
N ALA A 288 1.44 -3.93 5.39
CA ALA A 288 0.68 -3.63 6.59
C ALA A 288 -0.30 -2.50 6.30
N PHE A 289 -1.55 -2.69 6.68
CA PHE A 289 -2.66 -1.81 6.33
C PHE A 289 -3.34 -1.19 7.55
N HIS A 290 -2.61 -1.04 8.66
CA HIS A 290 -3.14 -0.36 9.85
C HIS A 290 -3.58 1.08 9.50
N GLY A 291 -4.77 1.48 9.97
CA GLY A 291 -5.37 2.78 9.66
C GLY A 291 -6.12 2.85 8.32
N MET A 292 -6.21 1.75 7.56
CA MET A 292 -7.04 1.70 6.35
C MET A 292 -8.53 1.62 6.69
N PRO A 293 -9.42 2.16 5.83
CA PRO A 293 -10.86 2.01 5.99
C PRO A 293 -11.29 0.54 5.96
N SER A 294 -12.43 0.26 6.58
CA SER A 294 -13.08 -1.05 6.49
C SER A 294 -13.22 -1.48 5.03
N PRO A 295 -12.71 -2.66 4.62
CA PRO A 295 -12.79 -3.09 3.25
C PRO A 295 -14.21 -3.53 2.87
N THR A 296 -14.55 -3.34 1.60
CA THR A 296 -15.69 -4.01 0.96
C THR A 296 -15.27 -5.37 0.39
N LEU A 297 -16.25 -6.18 -0.05
CA LEU A 297 -15.97 -7.42 -0.78
C LEU A 297 -15.19 -7.16 -2.07
N GLU A 298 -15.50 -6.07 -2.77
CA GLU A 298 -14.83 -5.71 -4.01
C GLU A 298 -13.37 -5.34 -3.75
N ASP A 299 -13.10 -4.59 -2.68
CA ASP A 299 -11.73 -4.25 -2.26
C ASP A 299 -10.91 -5.51 -2.00
N MET A 300 -11.45 -6.48 -1.24
CA MET A 300 -10.74 -7.71 -0.92
C MET A 300 -10.59 -8.65 -2.12
N THR A 301 -11.53 -8.63 -3.06
CA THR A 301 -11.41 -9.37 -4.31
C THR A 301 -10.25 -8.82 -5.15
N ARG A 302 -10.16 -7.50 -5.32
CA ARG A 302 -9.02 -6.87 -6.04
C ARG A 302 -7.70 -7.08 -5.29
N PHE A 303 -7.72 -6.97 -3.97
CA PHE A 303 -6.51 -7.16 -3.16
C PHE A 303 -6.01 -8.61 -3.22
N GLY A 304 -6.90 -9.60 -3.22
CA GLY A 304 -6.53 -11.00 -3.43
C GLY A 304 -5.84 -11.24 -4.78
N ARG A 305 -6.27 -10.58 -5.86
CA ARG A 305 -5.56 -10.60 -7.15
C ARG A 305 -4.17 -9.97 -7.06
N CYS A 306 -4.01 -8.88 -6.31
CA CYS A 306 -2.70 -8.25 -6.09
C CYS A 306 -1.73 -9.21 -5.39
N LEU A 307 -2.21 -9.98 -4.40
CA LEU A 307 -1.39 -10.93 -3.65
C LEU A 307 -0.80 -12.04 -4.52
N ASN A 308 -1.42 -12.40 -5.65
CA ASN A 308 -0.86 -13.36 -6.61
C ASN A 308 0.43 -12.87 -7.28
N ILE A 309 0.67 -11.55 -7.31
CA ILE A 309 1.88 -10.94 -7.88
C ILE A 309 3.00 -10.88 -6.83
N CYS A 310 2.67 -11.00 -5.54
CA CYS A 310 3.56 -10.76 -4.40
C CYS A 310 4.51 -11.94 -4.12
N GLN A 311 5.54 -12.10 -4.98
CA GLN A 311 6.49 -13.22 -4.94
C GLN A 311 7.46 -13.16 -3.75
N GLU A 312 7.80 -11.95 -3.28
CA GLU A 312 8.74 -11.73 -2.18
C GLU A 312 8.07 -11.50 -0.82
N LEU A 313 6.74 -11.60 -0.74
CA LEU A 313 6.00 -11.26 0.47
C LEU A 313 6.25 -12.26 1.60
N THR A 314 6.85 -11.78 2.68
CA THR A 314 7.15 -12.54 3.90
C THR A 314 6.21 -12.22 5.04
N SER A 315 5.60 -11.03 5.05
CA SER A 315 4.69 -10.58 6.10
C SER A 315 3.46 -9.86 5.54
N LEU A 316 2.29 -10.36 5.90
CA LEU A 316 0.99 -9.75 5.57
C LEU A 316 0.24 -9.38 6.86
N GLY A 317 0.11 -8.07 7.11
CA GLY A 317 -0.62 -7.49 8.22
C GLY A 317 -1.95 -6.89 7.79
N LEU A 318 -3.04 -7.54 8.16
CA LEU A 318 -4.42 -7.11 7.99
C LEU A 318 -5.13 -6.90 9.34
N GLY A 319 -4.37 -6.66 10.41
CA GLY A 319 -4.93 -6.47 11.74
C GLY A 319 -5.56 -5.09 11.94
N GLY A 320 -6.70 -5.01 12.62
CA GLY A 320 -7.31 -3.72 12.99
C GLY A 320 -7.98 -2.97 11.83
N VAL A 321 -8.27 -3.64 10.71
CA VAL A 321 -8.86 -3.01 9.51
C VAL A 321 -10.38 -3.23 9.42
N SER A 322 -11.01 -3.68 10.51
CA SER A 322 -12.45 -3.98 10.58
C SER A 322 -12.94 -5.00 9.55
N MET A 323 -12.06 -5.91 9.09
CA MET A 323 -12.41 -6.92 8.10
C MET A 323 -13.37 -7.98 8.69
N ASN A 324 -14.43 -8.32 7.96
CA ASN A 324 -15.34 -9.41 8.33
C ASN A 324 -15.01 -10.74 7.62
N GLY A 325 -15.70 -11.81 8.00
CA GLY A 325 -15.48 -13.15 7.44
C GLY A 325 -15.68 -13.25 5.93
N GLN A 326 -16.70 -12.58 5.40
CA GLN A 326 -16.99 -12.53 3.96
C GLN A 326 -15.87 -11.84 3.17
N CYS A 327 -15.32 -10.75 3.70
CA CYS A 327 -14.20 -10.04 3.09
C CYS A 327 -12.93 -10.90 3.07
N LEU A 328 -12.64 -11.59 4.18
CA LEU A 328 -11.52 -12.55 4.21
C LEU A 328 -11.73 -13.68 3.19
N ALA A 329 -12.94 -14.21 3.08
CA ALA A 329 -13.28 -15.22 2.09
C ALA A 329 -13.07 -14.73 0.65
N ALA A 330 -13.59 -13.54 0.33
CA ALA A 330 -13.44 -12.92 -0.99
C ALA A 330 -11.96 -12.73 -1.37
N MET A 331 -11.10 -12.36 -0.42
CA MET A 331 -9.65 -12.26 -0.66
C MET A 331 -9.03 -13.63 -0.96
N LEU A 332 -9.30 -14.63 -0.12
CA LEU A 332 -8.68 -15.96 -0.21
C LEU A 332 -9.13 -16.73 -1.45
N GLU A 333 -10.36 -16.50 -1.93
CA GLU A 333 -10.89 -17.13 -3.15
C GLU A 333 -10.14 -16.70 -4.41
N GLN A 334 -9.52 -15.52 -4.42
CA GLN A 334 -8.76 -15.02 -5.57
C GLN A 334 -7.31 -15.53 -5.60
N LEU A 335 -6.82 -16.09 -4.50
CA LEU A 335 -5.45 -16.60 -4.44
C LEU A 335 -5.30 -17.83 -5.34
N GLN A 336 -4.27 -17.82 -6.18
CA GLN A 336 -3.89 -18.94 -7.04
C GLN A 336 -3.04 -19.94 -6.26
N ASP A 337 -3.08 -21.20 -6.66
CA ASP A 337 -2.19 -22.22 -6.10
C ASP A 337 -0.74 -21.84 -6.40
N GLY A 338 0.14 -21.94 -5.39
CA GLY A 338 1.54 -21.47 -5.51
C GLY A 338 1.74 -19.96 -5.34
N SER A 339 0.70 -19.20 -4.98
CA SER A 339 0.87 -17.82 -4.48
C SER A 339 1.42 -17.81 -3.04
N LEU A 340 1.96 -16.66 -2.61
CA LEU A 340 2.41 -16.42 -1.23
C LEU A 340 3.43 -17.43 -0.68
N THR A 341 4.26 -18.01 -1.55
CA THR A 341 5.21 -19.07 -1.19
C THR A 341 6.28 -18.65 -0.18
N LYS A 342 6.54 -17.36 -0.01
CA LYS A 342 7.49 -16.84 0.99
C LYS A 342 6.82 -16.30 2.26
N LEU A 343 5.50 -16.36 2.36
CA LEU A 343 4.78 -15.77 3.49
C LEU A 343 5.07 -16.54 4.78
N GLU A 344 5.69 -15.88 5.75
CA GLU A 344 6.03 -16.44 7.06
C GLU A 344 5.16 -15.87 8.19
N HIS A 345 4.67 -14.63 8.03
CA HIS A 345 3.90 -13.92 9.05
C HIS A 345 2.54 -13.49 8.50
N PHE A 346 1.45 -13.98 9.08
CA PHE A 346 0.11 -13.56 8.71
C PHE A 346 -0.67 -13.06 9.94
N ALA A 347 -0.95 -11.75 9.97
CA ALA A 347 -1.65 -11.12 11.07
C ALA A 347 -3.04 -10.65 10.64
N LEU A 348 -4.06 -11.19 11.31
CA LEU A 348 -5.50 -10.95 11.12
C LEU A 348 -6.16 -10.44 12.42
N GLY A 349 -5.39 -10.15 13.46
CA GLY A 349 -5.92 -9.78 14.79
C GLY A 349 -6.78 -8.51 14.79
N THR A 350 -7.67 -8.37 15.75
CA THR A 350 -8.52 -7.16 15.94
C THR A 350 -9.40 -6.89 14.72
N ASN A 351 -10.20 -7.88 14.34
CA ASN A 351 -11.15 -7.80 13.22
C ASN A 351 -12.47 -8.48 13.62
N ASN A 352 -13.35 -8.76 12.66
CA ASN A 352 -14.61 -9.47 12.88
C ASN A 352 -14.73 -10.69 11.94
N ILE A 353 -13.66 -11.48 11.81
CA ILE A 353 -13.64 -12.58 10.83
C ILE A 353 -14.63 -13.71 11.18
N GLY A 354 -14.87 -13.96 12.48
CA GLY A 354 -15.85 -14.94 12.95
C GLY A 354 -15.66 -16.36 12.42
N ASN A 355 -16.69 -17.21 12.58
CA ASN A 355 -16.64 -18.60 12.09
C ASN A 355 -16.54 -18.67 10.56
N GLU A 356 -17.15 -17.73 9.85
CA GLU A 356 -17.12 -17.68 8.39
C GLU A 356 -15.69 -17.46 7.86
N GLY A 357 -14.95 -16.52 8.45
CA GLY A 357 -13.55 -16.31 8.12
C GLY A 357 -12.69 -17.54 8.41
N MET A 358 -12.96 -18.24 9.52
CA MET A 358 -12.27 -19.51 9.82
C MET A 358 -12.60 -20.62 8.82
N LYS A 359 -13.83 -20.68 8.30
CA LYS A 359 -14.20 -21.60 7.21
C LYS A 359 -13.40 -21.31 5.95
N ALA A 360 -13.24 -20.04 5.59
CA ALA A 360 -12.43 -19.62 4.45
C ALA A 360 -10.94 -19.95 4.65
N LEU A 361 -10.40 -19.70 5.85
CA LEU A 361 -9.04 -20.10 6.20
C LEU A 361 -8.84 -21.61 6.12
N GLY A 362 -9.79 -22.41 6.63
CA GLY A 362 -9.75 -23.87 6.51
C GLY A 362 -9.61 -24.33 5.06
N LYS A 363 -10.43 -23.78 4.15
CA LYS A 363 -10.31 -24.07 2.71
C LYS A 363 -8.95 -23.66 2.12
N ALA A 364 -8.43 -22.51 2.52
CA ALA A 364 -7.11 -22.02 2.08
C ALA A 364 -5.95 -22.92 2.58
N ILE A 365 -6.05 -23.42 3.82
CA ILE A 365 -5.12 -24.38 4.40
C ILE A 365 -5.19 -25.72 3.66
N SER A 366 -6.39 -26.23 3.37
CA SER A 366 -6.54 -27.48 2.59
C SER A 366 -5.94 -27.35 1.18
N ARG A 367 -5.92 -26.14 0.60
CA ARG A 367 -5.23 -25.81 -0.66
C ARG A 367 -3.71 -25.57 -0.53
N ALA A 368 -3.14 -25.72 0.66
CA ALA A 368 -1.73 -25.50 0.97
C ALA A 368 -1.20 -24.08 0.67
N LEU A 369 -2.07 -23.05 0.70
CA LEU A 369 -1.68 -21.65 0.43
C LEU A 369 -0.71 -21.06 1.47
N PHE A 370 -0.65 -21.65 2.66
CA PHE A 370 0.12 -21.13 3.80
C PHE A 370 1.24 -22.06 4.25
N ALA A 371 1.80 -22.84 3.32
CA ALA A 371 2.80 -23.88 3.59
C ALA A 371 4.04 -23.37 4.37
N ASN A 372 4.40 -22.09 4.26
CA ASN A 372 5.57 -21.51 4.91
C ASN A 372 5.25 -20.54 6.07
N VAL A 373 3.97 -20.41 6.45
CA VAL A 373 3.55 -19.52 7.52
C VAL A 373 4.05 -20.05 8.87
N LYS A 374 4.95 -19.29 9.50
CA LYS A 374 5.51 -19.56 10.83
C LYS A 374 4.72 -18.92 11.96
N ARG A 375 4.05 -17.80 11.71
CA ARG A 375 3.25 -17.10 12.73
C ARG A 375 1.89 -16.67 12.17
N LEU A 376 0.83 -17.07 12.87
CA LEU A 376 -0.55 -16.75 12.53
C LEU A 376 -1.22 -16.08 13.73
N TYR A 377 -1.63 -14.81 13.57
CA TYR A 377 -2.25 -14.03 14.64
C TYR A 377 -3.71 -13.70 14.30
N MET A 378 -4.63 -14.16 15.13
CA MET A 378 -6.09 -14.07 14.98
C MET A 378 -6.79 -13.66 16.29
N ASN A 379 -6.09 -12.97 17.19
CA ASN A 379 -6.69 -12.48 18.44
C ASN A 379 -7.85 -11.50 18.16
N ASN A 380 -8.84 -11.39 19.05
CA ASN A 380 -9.93 -10.39 18.94
C ASN A 380 -10.66 -10.46 17.59
N ASN A 381 -11.34 -11.56 17.32
CA ASN A 381 -11.92 -11.83 16.00
C ASN A 381 -13.34 -12.40 16.01
N ASN A 382 -13.97 -12.45 17.19
CA ASN A 382 -15.29 -13.05 17.39
C ASN A 382 -15.39 -14.51 16.89
N ILE A 383 -14.28 -15.26 16.89
CA ILE A 383 -14.24 -16.66 16.47
C ILE A 383 -14.91 -17.54 17.53
N GLY A 384 -15.89 -18.34 17.15
CA GLY A 384 -16.54 -19.34 18.00
C GLY A 384 -16.01 -20.76 17.76
N SER A 385 -16.56 -21.72 18.49
CA SER A 385 -16.13 -23.13 18.46
C SER A 385 -16.27 -23.77 17.09
N GLU A 386 -17.37 -23.52 16.37
CA GLU A 386 -17.56 -24.02 15.00
C GLU A 386 -16.42 -23.58 14.06
N GLY A 387 -15.92 -22.34 14.19
CA GLY A 387 -14.78 -21.88 13.40
C GLY A 387 -13.48 -22.61 13.76
N VAL A 388 -13.25 -22.86 15.06
CA VAL A 388 -12.07 -23.60 15.53
C VAL A 388 -12.13 -25.07 15.16
N GLU A 389 -13.31 -25.69 15.18
CA GLU A 389 -13.51 -27.07 14.73
C GLU A 389 -13.13 -27.24 13.26
N VAL A 390 -13.55 -26.30 12.41
CA VAL A 390 -13.17 -26.31 10.98
C VAL A 390 -11.66 -26.12 10.81
N PHE A 391 -11.05 -25.22 11.57
CA PHE A 391 -9.59 -25.05 11.57
C PHE A 391 -8.87 -26.33 12.01
N ALA A 392 -9.31 -26.94 13.12
CA ALA A 392 -8.75 -28.17 13.66
C ALA A 392 -8.84 -29.32 12.65
N ALA A 393 -9.96 -29.46 11.96
CA ALA A 393 -10.12 -30.44 10.89
C ALA A 393 -9.14 -30.19 9.73
N ALA A 394 -9.03 -28.94 9.26
CA ALA A 394 -8.16 -28.58 8.14
C ALA A 394 -6.67 -28.83 8.44
N VAL A 395 -6.21 -28.56 9.66
CA VAL A 395 -4.80 -28.78 10.06
C VAL A 395 -4.50 -30.23 10.46
N ALA A 396 -5.53 -31.07 10.66
CA ALA A 396 -5.38 -32.50 10.95
C ALA A 396 -5.40 -33.38 9.68
N GLU A 397 -5.68 -32.82 8.51
CA GLU A 397 -5.60 -33.54 7.24
C GLU A 397 -4.17 -34.07 7.00
N THR A 398 -4.05 -35.33 6.57
CA THR A 398 -2.75 -36.01 6.42
C THR A 398 -2.04 -35.74 5.10
N GLU A 399 -2.70 -35.04 4.16
CA GLU A 399 -2.18 -34.80 2.80
C GLU A 399 -1.85 -33.31 2.57
N GLY A 400 -0.61 -33.05 2.15
CA GLY A 400 -0.11 -31.69 1.88
C GLY A 400 0.37 -30.96 3.13
N ASN A 401 1.03 -29.82 2.94
CA ASN A 401 1.54 -29.00 4.05
C ASN A 401 0.41 -28.12 4.60
N LYS A 402 -0.17 -28.54 5.74
CA LYS A 402 -1.35 -27.92 6.37
C LYS A 402 -0.98 -27.03 7.56
N LEU A 403 -0.06 -26.07 7.35
CA LEU A 403 0.57 -25.24 8.40
C LEU A 403 1.58 -26.02 9.28
N ASP A 404 2.29 -26.99 8.70
CA ASP A 404 3.31 -27.75 9.45
C ASP A 404 4.51 -26.90 9.87
N THR A 405 4.73 -25.78 9.21
CA THR A 405 5.77 -24.80 9.53
C THR A 405 5.36 -23.80 10.61
N LEU A 406 4.09 -23.83 11.06
CA LEU A 406 3.56 -22.89 12.04
C LEU A 406 4.22 -23.11 13.40
N GLU A 407 4.93 -22.10 13.87
CA GLU A 407 5.64 -22.11 15.15
C GLU A 407 4.86 -21.36 16.24
N GLU A 408 4.06 -20.36 15.86
CA GLU A 408 3.30 -19.53 16.78
C GLU A 408 1.87 -19.28 16.29
N LEU A 409 0.89 -19.62 17.13
CA LEU A 409 -0.53 -19.31 16.93
C LEU A 409 -1.04 -18.42 18.05
N ARG A 410 -1.62 -17.27 17.71
CA ARG A 410 -2.34 -16.42 18.66
C ARG A 410 -3.82 -16.32 18.29
N ILE A 411 -4.71 -16.78 19.16
CA ILE A 411 -6.17 -16.80 18.97
C ILE A 411 -6.92 -16.41 20.26
N ALA A 412 -6.28 -15.63 21.13
CA ALA A 412 -6.85 -15.11 22.36
C ALA A 412 -7.95 -14.07 22.12
N ASN A 413 -8.78 -13.80 23.15
CA ASN A 413 -9.89 -12.85 23.07
C ASN A 413 -10.88 -13.20 21.94
N ASN A 414 -11.40 -14.42 21.97
CA ASN A 414 -12.41 -14.89 21.03
C ASN A 414 -13.61 -15.49 21.82
N LYS A 415 -14.50 -16.22 21.15
CA LYS A 415 -15.72 -16.82 21.71
C LYS A 415 -15.63 -18.36 21.73
N ILE A 416 -14.42 -18.90 21.88
CA ILE A 416 -14.17 -20.34 21.85
C ILE A 416 -14.67 -20.98 23.14
N THR A 417 -15.59 -21.95 23.04
CA THR A 417 -16.12 -22.76 24.15
C THR A 417 -15.35 -24.08 24.29
N ASP A 418 -15.80 -24.94 25.21
CA ASP A 418 -15.21 -26.26 25.46
C ASP A 418 -15.14 -27.11 24.19
N ASP A 419 -16.18 -27.11 23.36
CA ASP A 419 -16.26 -27.94 22.15
C ASP A 419 -15.11 -27.62 21.17
N GLY A 420 -14.92 -26.33 20.87
CA GLY A 420 -13.84 -25.88 19.98
C GLY A 420 -12.46 -26.14 20.56
N LEU A 421 -12.28 -25.92 21.86
CA LEU A 421 -11.01 -26.17 22.53
C LEU A 421 -10.67 -27.67 22.60
N ASN A 422 -11.67 -28.52 22.83
CA ASN A 422 -11.52 -29.97 22.85
C ASN A 422 -11.21 -30.52 21.46
N ALA A 423 -11.89 -30.03 20.42
CA ALA A 423 -11.60 -30.39 19.03
C ALA A 423 -10.16 -30.03 18.64
N PHE A 424 -9.69 -28.83 19.02
CA PHE A 424 -8.32 -28.42 18.75
C PHE A 424 -7.30 -29.24 19.56
N SER A 425 -7.60 -29.56 20.82
CA SER A 425 -6.76 -30.45 21.65
C SER A 425 -6.62 -31.84 21.03
N LYS A 426 -7.71 -32.38 20.47
CA LYS A 426 -7.70 -33.66 19.76
C LYS A 426 -6.76 -33.61 18.55
N ALA A 427 -6.90 -32.61 17.69
CA ALA A 427 -6.04 -32.44 16.52
C ALA A 427 -4.54 -32.36 16.91
N LEU A 428 -4.21 -31.62 17.97
CA LEU A 428 -2.83 -31.54 18.48
C LEU A 428 -2.29 -32.91 18.93
N ASN A 429 -3.10 -33.70 19.62
CA ASN A 429 -2.74 -35.06 20.07
C ASN A 429 -2.55 -36.03 18.89
N GLU A 430 -3.29 -35.83 17.80
CA GLU A 430 -3.18 -36.59 16.55
C GLU A 430 -1.97 -36.15 15.69
N GLY A 431 -1.23 -35.12 16.12
CA GLY A 431 0.03 -34.71 15.50
C GLY A 431 -0.07 -33.48 14.60
N ALA A 432 -1.24 -32.85 14.49
CA ALA A 432 -1.42 -31.62 13.73
C ALA A 432 -0.47 -30.50 14.19
N LEU A 433 -0.07 -29.61 13.28
CA LEU A 433 0.87 -28.51 13.55
C LEU A 433 2.20 -29.04 14.13
N SER A 434 2.96 -29.76 13.30
CA SER A 434 4.17 -30.46 13.75
C SER A 434 5.25 -29.55 14.35
N SER A 435 5.40 -28.32 13.85
CA SER A 435 6.42 -27.34 14.32
C SER A 435 5.93 -26.36 15.39
N ILE A 436 4.70 -26.48 15.90
CA ILE A 436 4.14 -25.49 16.83
C ILE A 436 4.91 -25.47 18.16
N LYS A 437 5.30 -24.27 18.59
CA LYS A 437 6.05 -24.03 19.83
C LYS A 437 5.23 -23.24 20.82
N LEU A 438 4.41 -22.30 20.35
CA LEU A 438 3.66 -21.38 21.19
C LEU A 438 2.21 -21.24 20.73
N ILE A 439 1.28 -21.41 21.67
CA ILE A 439 -0.13 -21.10 21.48
C ILE A 439 -0.59 -20.10 22.55
N VAL A 440 -1.12 -18.96 22.10
CA VAL A 440 -1.75 -17.96 22.96
C VAL A 440 -3.26 -18.01 22.73
N ILE A 441 -4.03 -18.50 23.72
CA ILE A 441 -5.47 -18.79 23.57
C ILE A 441 -6.33 -18.21 24.70
N GLY A 442 -5.74 -17.39 25.58
CA GLY A 442 -6.43 -16.80 26.73
C GLY A 442 -7.69 -16.00 26.38
N SER A 443 -8.46 -15.65 27.42
CA SER A 443 -9.67 -14.81 27.30
C SER A 443 -10.69 -15.34 26.27
N ASN A 444 -11.14 -16.57 26.48
CA ASN A 444 -12.17 -17.23 25.67
C ASN A 444 -13.25 -17.80 26.61
N ALA A 445 -14.32 -18.37 26.05
CA ALA A 445 -15.50 -18.81 26.78
C ALA A 445 -15.45 -20.27 27.29
N TYR A 446 -14.27 -20.91 27.27
CA TYR A 446 -14.09 -22.28 27.74
C TYR A 446 -13.97 -22.36 29.27
N SER A 447 -14.32 -23.52 29.82
CA SER A 447 -14.24 -23.89 31.23
C SER A 447 -12.80 -24.14 31.69
N THR A 448 -12.61 -24.17 33.00
CA THR A 448 -11.32 -24.54 33.61
C THR A 448 -10.93 -25.99 33.28
N GLY A 449 -11.90 -26.89 33.10
CA GLY A 449 -11.71 -28.28 32.70
C GLY A 449 -11.15 -28.41 31.29
N ALA A 450 -11.80 -27.78 30.31
CA ALA A 450 -11.31 -27.79 28.93
C ALA A 450 -9.94 -27.11 28.82
N LYS A 451 -9.71 -26.01 29.54
CA LYS A 451 -8.39 -25.36 29.63
C LYS A 451 -7.30 -26.31 30.16
N ALA A 452 -7.62 -27.11 31.17
CA ALA A 452 -6.67 -28.07 31.75
C ALA A 452 -6.35 -29.20 30.75
N ALA A 453 -7.35 -29.73 30.05
CA ALA A 453 -7.19 -30.74 29.02
C ALA A 453 -6.31 -30.23 27.85
N PHE A 454 -6.57 -29.01 27.37
CA PHE A 454 -5.74 -28.37 26.34
C PHE A 454 -4.29 -28.19 26.78
N LYS A 455 -4.06 -27.72 28.02
CA LYS A 455 -2.71 -27.59 28.57
C LYS A 455 -1.99 -28.94 28.67
N LEU A 456 -2.71 -30.02 28.98
CA LEU A 456 -2.15 -31.36 29.00
C LEU A 456 -1.71 -31.82 27.60
N ALA A 457 -2.56 -31.62 26.58
CA ALA A 457 -2.22 -31.90 25.18
C ALA A 457 -0.96 -31.11 24.74
N CYS A 458 -0.92 -29.81 25.05
CA CYS A 458 0.26 -28.98 24.77
C CYS A 458 1.53 -29.51 25.48
N LYS A 459 1.42 -29.86 26.76
CA LYS A 459 2.55 -30.38 27.55
C LYS A 459 3.12 -31.68 26.98
N GLN A 460 2.26 -32.61 26.55
CA GLN A 460 2.68 -33.88 25.94
C GLN A 460 3.54 -33.66 24.69
N ARG A 461 3.29 -32.57 23.96
CA ARG A 461 4.02 -32.17 22.76
C ARG A 461 5.07 -31.08 22.96
N LYS A 462 5.35 -30.70 24.22
CA LYS A 462 6.31 -29.63 24.58
C LYS A 462 5.95 -28.26 23.96
N ILE A 463 4.66 -27.98 23.82
CA ILE A 463 4.13 -26.71 23.32
C ILE A 463 3.89 -25.77 24.51
N GLU A 464 4.37 -24.53 24.42
CA GLU A 464 4.08 -23.49 25.39
C GLU A 464 2.66 -22.95 25.19
N ALA A 465 1.83 -22.96 26.24
CA ALA A 465 0.45 -22.47 26.21
C ALA A 465 0.26 -21.28 27.16
N LYS A 466 0.04 -20.07 26.61
CA LYS A 466 -0.12 -18.82 27.36
C LYS A 466 -1.55 -18.31 27.41
N SER A 467 -1.88 -17.65 28.52
CA SER A 467 -3.10 -16.86 28.68
C SER A 467 -2.94 -15.40 28.27
N ASP A 468 -1.71 -14.90 28.24
CA ASP A 468 -1.49 -13.46 28.28
C ASP A 468 -1.54 -12.85 26.89
N PHE A 469 -2.30 -11.76 26.81
CA PHE A 469 -2.50 -10.98 25.60
C PHE A 469 -1.55 -9.79 25.61
N PHE A 470 -0.57 -9.78 24.70
CA PHE A 470 0.19 -8.56 24.39
C PHE A 470 -0.22 -8.08 22.99
N HIS A 471 -0.60 -6.80 22.92
CA HIS A 471 -0.74 -6.07 21.65
C HIS A 471 0.64 -5.91 21.03
N GLU A 472 1.04 -6.82 20.16
CA GLU A 472 2.04 -6.49 19.14
C GLU A 472 1.24 -6.12 17.89
N LEU A 473 1.16 -4.79 17.65
CA LEU A 473 0.51 -4.17 16.50
C LEU A 473 1.33 -4.40 15.22
#